data_AF-A0A4Q0LN72-F1
#
_entry.id   AF-A0A4Q0LN72-F1
#
_cell.length_a   1.000
_cell.length_b   1.000
_cell.length_c   1.000
_cell.angle_alpha   90.00
_cell.angle_beta   90.00
_cell.angle_gamma   90.00
#
_symmetry.space_group_name_H-M   'P 1'
#
loop_
_entity.id
_entity.type
_entity.pdbx_description
1 polymer ?
#
loop_
_entity_poly.entity_id
_entity_poly.type
_entity_poly.pdbx_seq_one_letter_code
_entity_poly.pdbx_strand_id
1 'polypeptide(L)' 'MNDFTKDFAQALFNPDKINDLLRKELQQAVNNLLEAELTAFLGYDPYARNGWNTGNSRNGAY' A
#
# COMPACT_ATOMS: atom_id res chain seq x y z
N MET A 1 2.45 -8.45 -20.12
CA MET A 1 1.86 -9.04 -18.90
C MET A 1 2.46 -8.26 -17.74
N ASN A 2 1.65 -7.69 -16.85
CA ASN A 2 2.18 -7.08 -15.61
C ASN A 2 2.56 -8.20 -14.62
N ASP A 3 3.28 -7.83 -13.56
CA ASP A 3 3.74 -8.79 -12.54
C ASP A 3 2.55 -9.54 -11.91
N PHE A 4 1.46 -8.83 -11.58
CA PHE A 4 0.22 -9.44 -11.09
C PHE A 4 -0.34 -10.54 -12.00
N THR A 5 -0.48 -10.28 -13.31
CA THR A 5 -1.09 -11.26 -14.24
C THR A 5 -0.21 -12.51 -14.36
N LYS A 6 1.11 -12.37 -14.26
CA LYS A 6 2.05 -13.48 -14.25
C LYS A 6 1.94 -14.29 -12.95
N ASP A 7 1.91 -13.61 -11.81
CA ASP A 7 1.86 -14.24 -10.48
C ASP A 7 0.50 -14.91 -10.23
N PHE A 8 -0.58 -14.30 -10.71
CA PHE A 8 -1.92 -14.86 -10.68
C PHE A 8 -2.01 -16.13 -11.55
N ALA A 9 -1.47 -16.09 -12.77
CA ALA A 9 -1.45 -17.27 -13.64
C ALA A 9 -0.66 -18.44 -13.01
N GLN A 10 0.43 -18.16 -12.30
CA GLN A 10 1.16 -19.19 -11.56
C GLN A 10 0.39 -19.70 -10.34
N ALA A 11 -0.30 -18.81 -9.62
CA ALA A 11 -1.08 -19.16 -8.45
C ALA A 11 -2.28 -20.06 -8.80
N LEU A 12 -2.89 -19.93 -9.98
CA LEU A 12 -4.03 -20.75 -10.42
C LEU A 12 -3.76 -22.27 -10.36
N PHE A 13 -2.50 -22.70 -10.49
CA PHE A 13 -2.11 -24.11 -10.42
C PHE A 13 -1.88 -24.60 -8.97
N ASN A 14 -2.01 -23.74 -7.97
CA ASN A 14 -1.80 -24.07 -6.56
C ASN A 14 -2.81 -23.29 -5.67
N PRO A 15 -3.86 -23.96 -5.15
CA PRO A 15 -4.92 -23.32 -4.37
C PRO A 15 -4.43 -22.49 -3.17
N ASP A 16 -3.38 -22.94 -2.48
CA ASP A 16 -2.82 -22.23 -1.32
C ASP A 16 -2.13 -20.93 -1.73
N LYS A 17 -1.53 -20.89 -2.93
CA LYS A 17 -0.88 -19.69 -3.47
C LYS A 17 -1.87 -18.60 -3.88
N ILE A 18 -3.10 -18.95 -4.29
CA ILE A 18 -4.11 -17.97 -4.68
C ILE A 18 -4.52 -17.12 -3.48
N ASN A 19 -4.82 -17.77 -2.35
CA ASN A 19 -5.22 -17.06 -1.13
C ASN A 19 -4.11 -16.14 -0.60
N ASP A 20 -2.86 -16.60 -0.65
CA ASP A 20 -1.71 -15.81 -0.23
C ASP A 20 -1.45 -14.62 -1.17
N LEU A 21 -1.59 -14.81 -2.49
CA LEU A 21 -1.48 -13.73 -3.47
C LEU A 21 -2.55 -12.68 -3.21
N LEU A 22 -3.83 -13.09 -3.13
CA LEU A 22 -4.94 -12.16 -2.89
C LEU A 22 -4.80 -11.41 -1.56
N ARG A 23 -4.33 -12.08 -0.50
CA ARG A 23 -4.06 -11.43 0.79
C ARG A 23 -3.02 -10.32 0.67
N LYS A 24 -1.91 -10.59 -0.03
CA LYS A 24 -0.82 -9.61 -0.21
C LYS A 24 -1.27 -8.42 -1.05
N GLU A 25 -1.97 -8.67 -2.15
CA GLU A 25 -2.50 -7.62 -3.02
C GLU A 25 -3.51 -6.75 -2.29
N LEU A 26 -4.41 -7.36 -1.50
CA LEU A 26 -5.38 -6.63 -0.69
C LEU A 26 -4.67 -5.79 0.39
N GLN A 27 -3.69 -6.37 1.09
CA GLN A 27 -2.90 -5.64 2.09
C GLN A 27 -2.20 -4.43 1.46
N GLN A 28 -1.54 -4.62 0.31
CA GLN A 28 -0.86 -3.54 -0.39
C GLN A 28 -1.84 -2.45 -0.84
N ALA A 29 -2.99 -2.84 -1.40
CA ALA A 29 -4.02 -1.88 -1.81
C ALA A 29 -4.56 -1.06 -0.64
N VAL A 30 -4.83 -1.71 0.51
CA VAL A 30 -5.29 -1.04 1.73
C VAL A 30 -4.21 -0.11 2.29
N ASN A 31 -2.96 -0.56 2.36
CA ASN A 31 -1.86 0.26 2.85
C ASN A 31 -1.65 1.51 1.98
N ASN A 32 -1.68 1.36 0.66
CA ASN A 32 -1.59 2.49 -0.26
C ASN A 32 -2.75 3.48 -0.09
N LEU A 33 -3.97 2.97 0.15
CA LEU A 33 -5.14 3.82 0.41
C LEU A 33 -4.95 4.61 1.71
N LEU A 34 -4.53 3.94 2.80
CA LEU A 34 -4.29 4.59 4.10
C LEU A 34 -3.17 5.64 4.01
N GLU A 35 -2.10 5.36 3.27
CA GLU A 35 -1.03 6.33 3.03
C GLU A 35 -1.54 7.56 2.27
N ALA A 36 -2.36 7.36 1.24
CA ALA A 36 -2.96 8.44 0.46
C ALA A 36 -3.92 9.29 1.31
N GLU A 37 -4.75 8.65 2.13
CA GLU A 37 -5.65 9.33 3.07
C GLU A 37 -4.87 10.14 4.10
N LEU A 38 -3.78 9.59 4.66
CA LEU A 38 -2.91 10.30 5.59
C LEU A 38 -2.25 11.51 4.92
N THR A 39 -1.79 11.38 3.66
CA THR A 39 -1.28 12.50 2.88
C THR A 39 -2.32 13.58 2.68
N ALA A 40 -3.54 13.21 2.28
CA ALA A 40 -4.63 14.15 2.10
C ALA A 40 -5.01 14.86 3.41
N PHE A 41 -5.03 14.14 4.53
CA PHE A 41 -5.33 14.69 5.85
C PHE A 41 -4.26 15.66 6.35
N LEU A 42 -2.98 15.29 6.24
CA LEU A 42 -1.86 16.11 6.69
C LEU A 42 -1.55 17.27 5.73
N GLY A 43 -1.91 17.14 4.45
CA GLY A 43 -1.62 18.13 3.41
C GLY A 43 -0.17 18.12 2.92
N TYR A 44 0.60 17.07 3.22
CA TYR A 44 1.97 16.91 2.77
C TYR A 44 2.42 15.45 2.62
N ASP A 45 3.28 15.20 1.65
CA ASP A 45 3.88 13.89 1.37
C ASP A 45 4.91 13.47 2.44
N PRO A 46 5.20 12.16 2.58
CA PRO A 46 6.27 11.70 3.45
C PRO A 46 7.57 12.48 3.23
N TYR A 47 8.14 13.00 4.33
CA TYR A 47 9.39 13.77 4.36
C TYR A 47 9.39 15.10 3.59
N ALA A 48 8.25 15.53 3.06
CA ALA A 48 8.17 16.79 2.34
C ALA A 48 8.33 18.00 3.28
N ARG A 49 9.05 19.04 2.81
CA ARG A 49 9.41 20.22 3.62
C ARG A 49 8.18 21.03 4.06
N ASN A 50 7.11 21.01 3.28
CA ASN A 50 5.82 21.61 3.65
C ASN A 50 5.23 21.02 4.94
N GLY A 51 5.65 19.81 5.36
CA GLY A 51 5.27 19.22 6.64
C GLY A 51 6.04 19.77 7.85
N TRP A 52 7.02 20.66 7.67
CA TRP A 52 7.79 21.20 8.79
C TRP A 52 6.99 22.24 9.56
N ASN A 53 7.03 22.18 10.89
CA ASN A 53 6.34 23.10 11.80
C ASN A 53 4.81 23.19 11.61
N THR A 54 4.18 22.16 11.03
CA THR A 54 2.71 22.08 10.87
C THR A 54 1.97 21.67 12.15
N GLY A 55 2.70 21.22 13.18
CA GLY A 55 2.15 20.77 14.47
C GLY A 55 1.76 19.30 14.52
N ASN A 56 1.64 18.61 13.37
CA ASN A 56 1.40 17.16 13.28
C ASN A 56 2.48 16.49 12.44
N SER A 57 2.95 15.33 12.88
CA SER A 57 4.00 14.55 12.22
C SER A 57 3.53 13.13 11.91
N ARG A 58 4.01 12.56 10.80
CA ARG A 58 3.87 11.12 10.51
C ARG A 58 4.70 10.33 11.52
N ASN A 59 4.09 9.37 12.22
CA ASN A 59 4.76 8.59 13.27
C ASN A 59 4.28 7.13 13.28
N GLY A 60 4.57 6.38 12.21
CA GLY A 60 4.17 4.99 12.05
C GLY A 60 4.37 4.50 10.61
N ALA A 61 3.92 3.27 10.34
CA ALA A 61 3.92 2.64 9.02
C ALA A 61 2.66 1.77 8.86
N TYR A 62 2.32 1.44 7.61
CA TYR A 62 1.18 0.61 7.25
C TYR A 62 1.64 -0.68 6.56
#